data_AF-A0A7S1PEN1-F1
#
_entry.id   AF-A0A7S1PEN1-F1
#
_cell.length_a   1.000
_cell.length_b   1.000
_cell.length_c   1.000
_cell.angle_alpha   90.00
_cell.angle_beta   90.00
_cell.angle_gamma   90.00
#
_symmetry.space_group_name_H-M   'P 1'
#
loop_
_entity.id
_entity.type
_entity.pdbx_description
1 polymer ?
#
loop_
_entity_poly.entity_id
_entity_poly.type
_entity_poly.pdbx_seq_one_letter_code
_entity_poly.pdbx_strand_id
1 'polypeptide(L)'
;MRDDLPPAREVAQRVFSAQQAPPHPSVSALLYAWGQLVITDIAQTNKSKAEPIDLFPPCGNDTSSADRFYRSAFVTPNGVRHPVNLKSAWIDGSSLYGHTEEERSSIRDGKDGRVRLDKRGFPMDVGAENESCS
;
A
#
# COMPACT_ATOMS: atom_id res chain seq x y z
N MET A 1 -21.13 -0.68 -12.61
CA MET A 1 -19.93 -1.42 -13.02
C MET A 1 -19.96 -1.47 -14.55
N ARG A 2 -18.83 -1.68 -15.22
CA ARG A 2 -18.85 -1.89 -16.67
C ARG A 2 -19.13 -3.37 -16.90
N ASP A 3 -20.35 -3.68 -17.35
CA ASP A 3 -20.82 -5.06 -17.51
C ASP A 3 -20.27 -5.72 -18.79
N ASP A 4 -19.54 -4.94 -19.60
CA ASP A 4 -18.82 -5.34 -20.81
C ASP A 4 -17.42 -5.91 -20.52
N LEU A 5 -16.99 -5.94 -19.26
CA LEU A 5 -15.66 -6.39 -18.85
C LEU A 5 -15.73 -7.66 -17.99
N PRO A 6 -14.78 -8.60 -18.15
CA PRO A 6 -14.73 -9.80 -17.31
C PRO A 6 -14.45 -9.43 -15.84
N PRO A 7 -15.00 -10.17 -14.87
CA PRO A 7 -14.71 -9.99 -13.46
C PRO A 7 -13.20 -10.07 -13.16
N ALA A 8 -12.68 -9.13 -12.36
CA ALA A 8 -11.25 -9.05 -12.04
C ALA A 8 -10.70 -10.35 -11.44
N ARG A 9 -11.50 -11.04 -10.61
CA ARG A 9 -11.13 -12.32 -9.99
C ARG A 9 -11.02 -13.46 -11.02
N GLU A 10 -11.91 -13.48 -12.01
CA GLU A 10 -11.84 -14.45 -13.11
C GLU A 10 -10.56 -14.25 -13.93
N VAL A 11 -10.24 -13.00 -14.28
CA VAL A 11 -9.02 -12.65 -15.00
C VAL A 11 -7.79 -13.04 -14.18
N ALA A 12 -7.76 -12.69 -12.89
CA ALA A 12 -6.64 -13.02 -12.01
C ALA A 12 -6.42 -14.54 -11.91
N GLN A 13 -7.50 -15.33 -11.77
CA GLN A 13 -7.38 -16.78 -11.77
C GLN A 13 -6.87 -17.30 -13.11
N ARG A 14 -7.39 -16.84 -14.24
CA ARG A 14 -6.92 -17.32 -15.55
C ARG A 14 -5.47 -16.96 -15.85
N VAL A 15 -5.03 -15.76 -15.45
CA VAL A 15 -3.67 -15.26 -15.72
C VAL A 15 -2.65 -15.80 -14.72
N PHE A 16 -3.01 -15.88 -13.44
CA PHE A 16 -2.09 -16.22 -12.35
C PHE A 16 -2.28 -17.64 -11.78
N SER A 17 -3.13 -18.49 -12.36
CA SER A 17 -3.28 -19.91 -11.97
C SER A 17 -2.08 -20.78 -12.34
N ALA A 18 -1.07 -20.22 -13.01
CA ALA A 18 0.15 -20.93 -13.34
C ALA A 18 0.88 -21.42 -12.08
N GLN A 19 1.51 -22.59 -12.21
CA GLN A 19 2.41 -23.17 -11.22
C GLN A 19 3.48 -22.15 -10.78
N GLN A 20 3.97 -22.27 -9.53
CA GLN A 20 5.03 -21.42 -8.99
C GLN A 20 6.12 -21.18 -10.03
N ALA A 21 6.32 -19.91 -10.40
CA ALA A 21 7.34 -19.55 -11.36
C ALA A 21 8.72 -19.97 -10.83
N PRO A 22 9.58 -20.59 -11.65
CA PRO A 22 10.93 -20.92 -11.23
C PRO A 22 11.69 -19.64 -10.86
N PRO A 23 12.65 -19.69 -9.92
CA PRO A 23 13.50 -18.56 -9.61
C PRO A 23 14.19 -18.05 -10.88
N HIS A 24 14.21 -16.73 -11.05
CA HIS A 24 14.89 -16.12 -12.17
C HIS A 24 16.42 -16.27 -12.00
N PRO A 25 17.19 -16.61 -13.06
CA PRO A 25 18.61 -16.95 -12.93
C PRO A 25 19.51 -15.79 -12.48
N SER A 26 19.06 -14.54 -12.65
CA SER A 26 19.88 -13.34 -12.39
C SER A 26 19.20 -12.28 -11.53
N VAL A 27 17.98 -12.55 -11.04
CA VAL A 27 17.22 -11.58 -10.23
C VAL A 27 17.03 -12.13 -8.83
N SER A 28 17.46 -11.35 -7.84
CA SER A 28 17.29 -11.68 -6.44
C SER A 28 15.94 -11.18 -5.92
N ALA A 29 15.45 -11.79 -4.84
CA ALA A 29 14.30 -11.29 -4.09
C ALA A 29 14.54 -9.86 -3.55
N LEU A 30 15.80 -9.44 -3.40
CA LEU A 30 16.16 -8.07 -3.02
C LEU A 30 15.68 -7.05 -4.07
N LEU A 31 15.72 -7.38 -5.37
CA LEU A 31 15.22 -6.48 -6.40
C LEU A 31 13.72 -6.19 -6.23
N TYR A 32 12.94 -7.21 -5.87
CA TYR A 32 11.52 -7.04 -5.56
C TYR A 32 11.32 -6.14 -4.33
N ALA A 33 12.03 -6.42 -3.24
CA ALA A 33 11.92 -5.64 -2.01
C ALA A 33 12.34 -4.17 -2.23
N TRP A 34 13.40 -3.94 -3.00
CA TRP A 34 13.84 -2.60 -3.39
C TRP A 34 12.79 -1.89 -4.25
N GLY A 35 12.19 -2.59 -5.20
CA GLY A 35 11.10 -2.05 -6.02
C GLY A 35 9.92 -1.62 -5.17
N GLN A 36 9.53 -2.42 -4.16
CA GLN A 36 8.50 -2.03 -3.20
C GLN A 36 8.91 -0.79 -2.41
N LEU A 37 10.13 -0.73 -1.89
CA LEU A 37 10.64 0.44 -1.16
C LEU A 37 10.53 1.73 -2.00
N VAL A 38 10.96 1.69 -3.26
CA VAL A 38 10.89 2.85 -4.16
C VAL A 38 9.45 3.25 -4.48
N ILE A 39 8.57 2.28 -4.76
CA ILE A 39 7.15 2.58 -5.05
C ILE A 39 6.48 3.21 -3.83
N THR A 40 6.79 2.75 -2.62
CA THR A 40 6.24 3.32 -1.38
C THR A 40 6.78 4.70 -1.04
N ASP A 41 7.95 5.09 -1.58
CA ASP A 41 8.51 6.44 -1.44
C ASP A 41 7.73 7.45 -2.29
N ILE A 42 7.39 7.06 -3.53
CA ILE A 42 6.83 7.95 -4.55
C ILE A 42 5.30 8.04 -4.48
N ALA A 43 4.61 6.98 -4.06
CA ALA A 43 3.16 6.90 -4.18
C ALA A 43 2.45 6.17 -3.03
N GLN A 44 1.39 6.80 -2.51
CA GLN A 44 0.39 6.14 -1.67
C GLN A 44 -1.00 6.73 -1.94
N THR A 45 -2.00 5.85 -2.07
CA THR A 45 -3.41 6.26 -2.16
C THR A 45 -4.19 5.75 -0.95
N ASN A 46 -4.96 6.60 -0.28
CA ASN A 46 -5.89 6.15 0.75
C ASN A 46 -7.14 5.56 0.13
N LYS A 47 -7.78 4.66 0.89
CA LYS A 47 -9.11 4.13 0.58
C LYS A 47 -10.17 5.22 0.85
N SER A 48 -11.12 5.37 -0.07
CA SER A 48 -12.35 6.12 0.16
C SER A 48 -13.26 5.28 1.08
N LYS A 49 -13.76 5.86 2.17
CA LYS A 49 -14.64 5.15 3.11
C LYS A 49 -16.05 4.89 2.54
N ALA A 50 -16.45 5.62 1.49
CA ALA A 50 -17.84 5.71 1.05
C ALA A 50 -18.15 4.95 -0.26
N GLU A 51 -17.16 4.38 -0.93
CA GLU A 51 -17.33 3.76 -2.25
C GLU A 51 -16.77 2.33 -2.28
N PRO A 52 -17.44 1.36 -1.63
CA PRO A 52 -17.10 -0.04 -1.79
C PRO A 52 -17.50 -0.55 -3.19
N ILE A 53 -16.68 -1.45 -3.72
CA ILE A 53 -16.92 -2.25 -4.91
C ILE A 53 -16.76 -3.70 -4.47
N ASP A 54 -17.83 -4.47 -4.61
CA ASP A 54 -17.81 -5.89 -4.29
C ASP A 54 -17.17 -6.68 -5.43
N LEU A 55 -16.19 -7.52 -5.08
CA LEU A 55 -15.53 -8.44 -5.99
C LEU A 55 -16.17 -9.82 -5.83
N PHE A 56 -17.07 -10.14 -6.75
CA PHE A 56 -17.79 -11.41 -6.72
C PHE A 56 -16.91 -12.60 -7.12
N PRO A 57 -17.15 -13.79 -6.54
CA PRO A 57 -16.54 -15.02 -7.01
C PRO A 57 -16.91 -15.30 -8.47
N PRO A 58 -16.01 -15.93 -9.25
CA PRO A 58 -16.21 -16.14 -10.69
C PRO A 58 -17.33 -17.15 -11.02
N CYS A 59 -17.69 -18.01 -10.07
CA CYS A 59 -18.78 -18.98 -10.22
C CYS A 59 -19.55 -19.09 -8.90
N GLY A 60 -20.55 -18.24 -8.72
CA GLY A 60 -21.43 -18.33 -7.56
C GLY A 60 -22.40 -17.17 -7.49
N ASN A 61 -23.70 -17.48 -7.40
CA ASN A 61 -24.73 -16.50 -7.02
C ASN A 61 -24.65 -16.15 -5.52
N ASP A 62 -23.64 -16.67 -4.82
CA ASP A 62 -23.42 -16.46 -3.40
C ASP A 62 -22.68 -15.15 -3.17
N THR A 63 -23.46 -14.08 -3.01
CA THR A 63 -22.99 -12.73 -2.69
C THR A 63 -22.41 -12.63 -1.27
N SER A 64 -22.57 -13.66 -0.42
CA SER A 64 -22.05 -13.65 0.95
C SER A 64 -20.52 -13.79 1.04
N SER A 65 -19.87 -14.20 -0.06
CA SER A 65 -18.41 -14.40 -0.16
C SER A 65 -17.68 -13.31 -0.95
N ALA A 66 -18.33 -12.17 -1.21
CA ALA A 66 -17.75 -11.08 -1.97
C ALA A 66 -16.65 -10.34 -1.18
N ASP A 67 -15.46 -10.22 -1.76
CA ASP A 67 -14.38 -9.43 -1.19
C ASP A 67 -14.65 -7.93 -1.43
N ARG A 68 -14.52 -7.10 -0.40
CA ARG A 68 -14.75 -5.65 -0.52
C ARG A 68 -13.48 -4.91 -0.95
N PHE A 69 -13.53 -4.31 -2.13
CA PHE A 69 -12.52 -3.36 -2.59
C PHE A 69 -13.03 -1.93 -2.41
N TYR A 70 -12.26 -1.06 -1.76
CA TYR A 70 -12.62 0.35 -1.62
C TYR A 70 -11.89 1.18 -2.68
N ARG A 71 -12.63 2.01 -3.42
CA ARG A 71 -12.02 2.93 -4.39
C ARG A 71 -11.05 3.88 -3.70
N SER A 72 -10.03 4.35 -4.41
CA SER A 72 -9.10 5.35 -3.88
C SER A 72 -9.78 6.70 -3.62
N ALA A 73 -9.29 7.41 -2.60
CA ALA A 73 -9.60 8.82 -2.36
C ALA A 73 -9.23 9.67 -3.58
N PHE A 74 -10.03 10.71 -3.83
CA PHE A 74 -9.95 11.47 -5.08
C PHE A 74 -10.28 12.95 -4.88
N VAL A 75 -9.86 13.75 -5.84
CA VAL A 75 -10.28 15.13 -6.07
C VAL A 75 -10.94 15.23 -7.44
N THR A 76 -11.74 16.27 -7.65
CA THR A 76 -12.50 16.45 -8.90
C THR A 76 -12.25 17.81 -9.57
N PRO A 77 -11.00 18.11 -10.00
CA PRO A 77 -10.77 19.30 -10.82
C PRO A 77 -11.55 19.18 -12.14
N ASN A 78 -12.23 20.27 -12.54
CA ASN A 78 -13.00 20.36 -13.79
C ASN A 78 -14.06 19.27 -13.99
N GLY A 79 -14.62 18.72 -12.90
CA GLY A 79 -15.65 17.67 -12.98
C GLY A 79 -15.11 16.27 -13.29
N VAL A 80 -13.79 16.08 -13.43
CA VAL A 80 -13.16 14.79 -13.71
C VAL A 80 -12.52 14.24 -12.44
N ARG A 81 -12.67 12.94 -12.16
CA ARG A 81 -12.09 12.28 -10.98
C ARG A 81 -10.59 12.04 -11.15
N HIS A 82 -9.78 12.48 -10.18
CA HIS A 82 -8.35 12.22 -10.08
C HIS A 82 -7.98 11.62 -8.72
N PRO A 83 -7.21 10.51 -8.64
CA PRO A 83 -6.75 9.97 -7.37
C PRO A 83 -5.76 10.92 -6.69
N VAL A 84 -5.74 10.90 -5.35
CA VAL A 84 -4.81 11.72 -4.57
C VAL A 84 -3.60 10.89 -4.14
N ASN A 85 -2.41 11.41 -4.42
CA ASN A 85 -1.17 10.90 -3.83
C ASN A 85 -0.95 11.53 -2.45
N LEU A 86 -0.62 10.71 -1.47
CA LEU A 86 -0.36 11.12 -0.08
C LEU A 86 1.13 11.15 0.27
N LYS A 87 1.99 10.84 -0.70
CA LYS A 87 3.44 10.90 -0.60
C LYS A 87 3.97 12.07 -1.43
N SER A 88 5.22 12.44 -1.20
CA SER A 88 5.94 13.26 -2.17
C SER A 88 6.09 12.45 -3.46
N ALA A 89 6.05 13.12 -4.61
CA ALA A 89 6.28 12.46 -5.90
C ALA A 89 7.78 12.25 -6.21
N TRP A 90 8.65 12.57 -5.26
CA TRP A 90 10.11 12.55 -5.41
C TRP A 90 10.68 11.27 -4.82
N ILE A 91 11.87 10.90 -5.27
CA ILE A 91 12.68 9.89 -4.59
C ILE A 91 13.56 10.64 -3.58
N ASP A 92 12.98 10.92 -2.43
CA ASP A 92 13.58 11.74 -1.37
C ASP A 92 13.81 10.97 -0.07
N GLY A 93 13.46 9.67 -0.04
CA GLY A 93 13.60 8.83 1.14
C GLY A 93 12.56 9.16 2.21
N SER A 94 11.46 9.81 1.87
CA SER A 94 10.38 10.12 2.80
C SER A 94 9.71 8.87 3.37
N SER A 95 9.80 7.72 2.70
CA SER A 95 9.46 6.40 3.27
C SER A 95 10.27 6.05 4.53
N LEU A 96 11.49 6.59 4.66
CA LEU A 96 12.34 6.44 5.84
C LEU A 96 12.21 7.63 6.80
N TYR A 97 12.07 8.84 6.26
CA TYR A 97 12.18 10.08 7.01
C TYR A 97 10.86 10.77 7.34
N GLY A 98 9.73 10.20 6.92
CA GLY A 98 8.41 10.81 7.05
C GLY A 98 8.10 11.82 5.94
N HIS A 99 6.81 11.98 5.69
CA HIS A 99 6.25 12.88 4.68
C HIS A 99 5.79 14.20 5.27
N THR A 100 5.53 14.24 6.58
CA THR A 100 5.24 15.48 7.32
C THR A 100 6.38 15.85 8.28
N GLU A 101 6.40 17.10 8.75
CA GLU A 101 7.41 17.57 9.70
C GLU A 101 7.26 16.89 11.07
N GLU A 102 6.03 16.55 11.46
CA GLU A 102 5.71 15.85 12.68
C GLU A 102 6.25 14.41 12.65
N GLU A 103 6.05 13.69 11.55
CA GLU A 103 6.62 12.36 11.32
C GLU A 103 8.16 12.42 11.37
N ARG A 104 8.75 13.38 10.66
CA ARG A 104 10.20 13.58 10.62
C ARG A 104 10.80 13.88 11.98
N SER A 105 10.11 14.66 12.79
CA SER A 105 10.53 14.98 14.16
C SER A 105 10.38 13.78 15.10
N SER A 106 9.34 12.96 14.92
CA SER A 106 9.05 11.82 15.79
C SER A 106 10.07 10.69 15.65
N ILE A 107 10.60 10.46 14.45
CA ILE A 107 11.62 9.44 14.19
C ILE A 107 13.03 9.87 14.57
N ARG A 108 13.27 11.15 14.89
CA ARG A 108 14.61 11.65 15.26
C ARG A 108 14.85 11.50 16.76
N ASP A 109 16.09 11.15 17.13
CA ASP A 109 16.52 11.16 18.53
C ASP A 109 16.80 12.58 19.03
N GLY A 110 16.98 13.54 18.11
CA GLY A 110 17.33 14.93 18.43
C GLY A 110 18.78 15.09 18.91
N LYS A 111 19.55 14.01 19.02
CA LYS A 111 20.96 13.99 19.41
C LYS A 111 21.83 13.49 18.27
N ASP A 112 22.92 14.20 18.00
CA ASP A 112 23.95 13.85 17.00
C ASP A 112 23.41 13.51 15.59
N GLY A 113 22.23 14.02 15.22
CA GLY A 113 21.60 13.73 13.92
C GLY A 113 21.11 12.29 13.74
N ARG A 114 20.88 11.53 14.82
CA ARG A 114 20.48 10.12 14.75
C ARG A 114 18.97 9.92 14.63
N VAL A 115 18.60 8.79 14.04
CA VAL A 115 17.25 8.23 14.08
C VAL A 115 17.05 7.55 15.45
N ARG A 116 15.83 7.63 15.97
CA ARG A 116 15.42 7.01 17.22
C ARG A 116 15.29 5.50 17.03
N LEU A 117 15.92 4.74 17.92
CA LEU A 117 15.91 3.28 17.92
C LEU A 117 15.36 2.75 19.24
N ASP A 118 14.79 1.55 19.21
CA ASP A 118 14.40 0.79 20.38
C ASP A 118 15.63 0.23 21.12
N LYS A 119 15.41 -0.42 22.27
CA LYS A 119 16.50 -1.02 23.08
C LYS A 119 17.26 -2.14 22.36
N ARG A 120 16.72 -2.68 21.27
CA ARG A 120 17.31 -3.74 20.45
C ARG A 120 18.06 -3.17 19.23
N GLY A 121 18.00 -1.86 19.01
CA GLY A 121 18.63 -1.17 17.88
C GLY A 121 17.79 -1.15 16.61
N PHE A 122 16.48 -1.40 16.69
CA PHE A 122 15.56 -1.31 15.56
C PHE A 122 14.79 0.02 15.55
N PRO A 123 14.28 0.48 14.39
CA PRO A 123 13.38 1.63 14.34
C PRO A 123 12.21 1.47 15.33
N MET A 124 11.83 2.56 16.00
CA MET A 124 10.66 2.55 16.88
C MET A 124 9.38 2.32 16.05
N ASP A 125 8.48 1.45 16.51
CA ASP A 125 7.17 1.29 15.88
C ASP A 125 6.38 2.59 16.02
N VAL A 126 6.24 3.31 14.91
CA VAL A 126 5.42 4.52 14.82
C VAL A 126 3.95 4.08 14.78
N GLY A 127 3.35 3.90 15.97
CA GLY A 127 1.96 3.47 16.12
C GLY A 127 1.69 2.52 17.28
N ALA A 128 2.72 2.03 18.00
CA ALA A 128 2.51 1.28 19.24
C ALA A 128 2.25 2.24 20.42
N GLU A 129 1.18 3.03 20.35
CA GLU A 129 0.58 3.56 21.57
C GLU A 129 -0.08 2.39 22.31
N ASN A 130 0.60 1.90 23.35
CA ASN A 130 0.02 1.17 24.49
C ASN A 130 -1.23 0.30 24.21
N GLU A 131 -1.14 -0.71 23.35
CA GLU A 131 -2.03 -1.87 23.49
C GLU A 131 -1.46 -2.77 24.61
N SER A 132 -1.60 -2.32 25.87
CA SER A 132 -1.67 -3.29 26.96
C SER A 132 -3.04 -3.96 26.83
N CYS A 133 -3.09 -5.17 26.28
CA CYS A 133 -4.26 -6.02 26.48
C CYS A 133 -4.52 -6.12 27.98
N SER A 134 -5.63 -5.55 28.43
CA SER A 134 -6.26 -5.87 29.71
C SER A 134 -7.39 -6.87 29.46
#